data_AF-A0A432G332-F1
#
_entry.id   AF-A0A432G332-F1
#
_cell.length_a   1.000
_cell.length_b   1.000
_cell.length_c   1.000
_cell.angle_alpha   90.00
_cell.angle_beta   90.00
_cell.angle_gamma   90.00
#
_symmetry.space_group_name_H-M   'P 1'
#
loop_
_entity.id
_entity.type
_entity.pdbx_description
1 polymer ?
#
loop_
_entity_poly.entity_id
_entity_poly.type
_entity_poly.pdbx_seq_one_letter_code
_entity_poly.pdbx_strand_id
1 'polypeptide(L)'
;MKTAANTIPRNAPCWCGSGKKYKKCHMEKGQKQVPLPETKPKPKGRQVIIKTEKQIEGIRKSSQLTKILLDMVEERIGEGVTTNEIDGWVYRETLANGAIPAPLNYGHGKGRRRMPFPKSVCSSPNNVICHGIPNNQALQSGDIVNIDVTCDL
;
A
#
# COMPACT_ATOMS: atom_id res chain seq x y z
N MET A 1 -12.89 -1.42 26.13
CA MET A 1 -12.44 -1.94 27.45
C MET A 1 -11.07 -1.34 27.75
N LYS A 2 -10.97 -0.37 28.66
CA LYS A 2 -9.68 0.22 29.08
C LYS A 2 -9.18 -0.59 30.27
N THR A 3 -8.00 -1.19 30.14
CA THR A 3 -7.31 -1.94 31.20
C THR A 3 -7.09 -1.04 32.41
N ALA A 4 -7.55 -1.47 33.59
CA ALA A 4 -7.30 -0.78 34.85
C ALA A 4 -5.79 -0.76 35.10
N ALA A 5 -5.15 0.38 34.84
CA ALA A 5 -3.78 0.62 35.25
C ALA A 5 -3.76 0.62 36.79
N ASN A 6 -3.12 -0.38 37.38
CA ASN A 6 -2.87 -0.51 38.81
C ASN A 6 -2.13 0.74 39.33
N THR A 7 -2.86 1.74 39.79
CA THR A 7 -2.30 2.92 40.44
C THR A 7 -1.99 2.58 41.89
N ILE A 8 -0.74 2.17 42.14
CA ILE A 8 -0.24 1.96 43.51
C ILE A 8 -0.45 3.25 44.32
N PRO A 9 -1.21 3.23 45.43
CA PRO A 9 -1.50 4.43 46.20
C PRO A 9 -0.23 5.11 46.71
N ARG A 10 -0.24 6.45 46.78
CA ARG A 10 0.90 7.29 47.17
C ARG A 10 1.63 6.83 48.46
N ASN A 11 0.88 6.32 49.43
CA ASN A 11 1.40 5.88 50.72
C ASN A 11 1.56 4.36 50.85
N ALA A 12 1.22 3.57 49.83
CA ALA A 12 1.40 2.12 49.84
C ALA A 12 2.90 1.74 49.82
N PRO A 13 3.26 0.52 50.27
CA PRO A 13 4.61 -0.02 50.09
C PRO A 13 5.03 0.02 48.61
N CYS A 14 6.27 0.43 48.33
CA CYS A 14 6.77 0.45 46.96
C CYS A 14 6.93 -0.98 46.43
N TRP A 15 6.54 -1.21 45.18
CA TRP A 15 6.61 -2.51 44.50
C TRP A 15 8.04 -3.09 44.39
N CYS A 16 9.07 -2.26 44.53
CA CYS A 16 10.47 -2.67 44.40
C CYS A 16 11.05 -3.36 45.66
N GLY A 17 10.23 -3.62 46.69
CA GLY A 17 10.68 -4.32 47.90
C GLY A 17 11.56 -3.50 48.85
N SER A 18 11.70 -2.19 48.64
CA SER A 18 12.63 -1.35 49.43
C SER A 18 12.18 -1.04 50.86
N GLY A 19 10.99 -1.49 51.27
CA GLY A 19 10.37 -1.13 52.55
C GLY A 19 9.90 0.34 52.66
N LYS A 20 10.15 1.18 51.65
CA LYS A 20 9.75 2.60 51.64
C LYS A 20 8.35 2.79 51.04
N LYS A 21 7.64 3.85 51.46
CA LYS A 21 6.38 4.31 50.82
C LYS A 21 6.64 4.67 49.36
N TYR A 22 5.73 4.32 48.44
CA TYR A 22 5.87 4.54 46.98
C TYR A 22 6.29 5.97 46.62
N LYS A 23 5.67 6.98 47.27
CA LYS A 23 6.02 8.39 47.10
C LYS A 23 7.47 8.76 47.38
N LYS A 24 8.13 8.06 48.30
CA LYS A 24 9.52 8.33 48.72
C LYS A 24 10.54 7.45 47.99
N CYS A 25 10.11 6.68 46.98
CA CYS A 25 10.96 5.71 46.31
C CYS A 25 10.97 5.90 44.79
N HIS A 26 9.85 5.62 44.11
CA HIS A 26 9.78 5.62 42.64
C HIS A 26 8.74 6.56 42.04
N MET A 27 7.91 7.21 42.86
CA MET A 27 6.86 8.11 42.36
C MET A 27 7.43 9.30 41.56
N GLU A 28 8.54 9.90 42.00
CA GLU A 28 9.19 11.03 41.31
C GLU A 28 9.97 10.57 40.06
N LYS A 29 10.42 9.31 40.01
CA LYS A 29 11.13 8.73 38.86
C LYS A 29 10.19 8.23 37.75
N GLY A 30 8.90 8.06 38.05
CA GLY A 30 7.85 7.64 37.10
C GLY A 30 7.17 8.79 36.37
N GLN A 31 7.58 10.04 36.60
CA GLN A 31 6.98 11.24 35.99
C GLN A 31 8.05 12.14 35.35
N LYS A 32 8.84 11.61 34.44
CA LYS A 32 9.36 12.48 33.37
C LYS A 32 8.22 12.66 32.38
N GLN A 33 7.44 13.74 32.56
CA GLN A 33 6.66 14.29 31.45
C GLN A 33 7.68 14.64 30.36
N VAL A 34 7.78 13.80 29.34
CA VAL A 34 8.41 14.21 28.09
C VAL A 34 7.53 15.34 27.56
N PRO A 35 8.06 16.56 27.34
CA PRO A 35 7.27 17.59 26.69
C PRO A 35 6.75 17.01 25.38
N LEU A 36 5.42 17.01 25.20
CA LEU A 36 4.87 16.69 23.90
C LEU A 36 5.51 17.67 22.91
N PRO A 37 6.18 17.20 21.85
CA PRO A 37 6.73 18.10 20.85
C PRO A 37 5.60 19.03 20.40
N GLU A 38 5.87 20.34 20.37
CA GLU A 38 4.94 21.37 19.91
C GLU A 38 4.20 20.82 18.69
N THR A 39 2.87 20.88 18.74
CA THR A 39 2.02 20.28 17.72
C THR A 39 2.45 20.81 16.37
N LYS A 40 3.15 19.96 15.59
CA LYS A 40 3.48 20.28 14.21
C LYS A 40 2.20 20.79 13.55
N PRO A 41 2.24 21.90 12.80
CA PRO A 41 1.04 22.42 12.16
C PRO A 41 0.35 21.27 11.42
N LYS A 42 -0.94 21.06 11.70
CA LYS A 42 -1.71 20.03 10.99
C LYS A 42 -1.48 20.26 9.50
N PRO A 43 -1.00 19.27 8.74
CA PRO A 43 -0.86 19.43 7.30
C PRO A 43 -2.21 19.92 6.78
N LYS A 44 -2.22 20.96 5.93
CA LYS A 44 -3.44 21.44 5.27
C LYS A 44 -4.21 20.21 4.79
N GLY A 45 -5.39 19.98 5.36
CA GLY A 45 -6.09 18.72 5.22
C GLY A 45 -6.23 18.38 3.75
N ARG A 46 -5.77 17.20 3.33
CA ARG A 46 -6.08 16.69 2.00
C ARG A 46 -7.60 16.62 1.91
N GLN A 47 -8.20 17.49 1.10
CA GLN A 47 -9.63 17.47 0.87
C GLN A 47 -9.96 16.16 0.15
N VAL A 48 -10.89 15.38 0.70
CA VAL A 48 -11.43 14.20 0.04
C VAL A 48 -12.37 14.71 -1.06
N ILE A 49 -12.13 14.28 -2.29
CA ILE A 49 -12.98 14.66 -3.43
C ILE A 49 -14.28 13.87 -3.35
N ILE A 50 -15.41 14.55 -3.17
CA ILE A 50 -16.74 13.95 -3.31
C ILE A 50 -17.07 13.90 -4.80
N LYS A 51 -17.27 12.69 -5.33
CA LYS A 51 -17.50 12.47 -6.76
C LYS A 51 -18.93 12.83 -7.16
N THR A 52 -19.08 13.38 -8.36
CA THR A 52 -20.41 13.56 -8.99
C THR A 52 -20.91 12.25 -9.59
N GLU A 53 -22.21 12.14 -9.86
CA GLU A 53 -22.79 10.94 -10.48
C GLU A 53 -22.09 10.56 -11.80
N LYS A 54 -21.80 11.56 -12.65
CA LYS A 54 -21.05 11.36 -13.90
C LYS A 54 -19.67 10.76 -13.65
N GLN A 55 -18.97 11.20 -12.60
CA GLN A 55 -17.64 10.68 -12.26
C GLN A 55 -17.72 9.26 -11.69
N ILE A 56 -18.75 8.96 -10.90
CA ILE A 56 -19.01 7.62 -10.37
C ILE A 56 -19.28 6.64 -11.52
N GLU A 57 -20.06 7.06 -12.51
CA GLU A 57 -20.33 6.24 -13.70
C GLU A 57 -19.05 5.97 -14.53
N GLY A 58 -18.17 6.97 -14.69
CA GLY A 58 -16.86 6.77 -15.32
C GLY A 58 -15.99 5.76 -14.55
N ILE A 59 -15.92 5.89 -13.22
CA ILE A 59 -15.20 4.93 -12.35
C ILE A 59 -15.78 3.51 -12.52
N ARG A 60 -17.11 3.37 -12.60
CA ARG A 60 -17.78 2.07 -12.78
C ARG A 60 -17.35 1.41 -14.09
N LYS A 61 -17.35 2.15 -15.20
CA LYS A 61 -16.93 1.64 -16.53
C LYS A 61 -15.46 1.22 -16.54
N SER A 62 -14.57 2.08 -16.06
CA SER A 62 -13.13 1.75 -15.96
C SER A 62 -12.88 0.53 -15.05
N SER A 63 -13.60 0.42 -13.92
CA SER A 63 -13.48 -0.74 -13.03
C SER A 63 -13.96 -2.05 -13.68
N GLN A 64 -15.04 -1.98 -14.48
CA GLN A 64 -15.54 -3.15 -15.22
C GLN A 64 -14.53 -3.63 -16.26
N LEU A 65 -13.92 -2.72 -17.02
CA LEU A 65 -12.85 -3.09 -17.96
C LEU A 65 -11.63 -3.67 -17.22
N THR A 66 -11.22 -3.06 -16.10
CA THR A 66 -10.12 -3.59 -15.28
C THR A 66 -10.38 -5.04 -14.82
N LYS A 67 -11.62 -5.35 -14.43
CA LYS A 67 -12.03 -6.73 -14.06
C LYS A 67 -11.89 -7.69 -15.25
N ILE A 68 -12.37 -7.30 -16.43
CA ILE A 68 -12.26 -8.11 -17.66
C ILE A 68 -10.79 -8.41 -17.99
N LEU A 69 -9.91 -7.40 -17.86
CA LEU A 69 -8.48 -7.56 -18.10
C LEU A 69 -7.83 -8.52 -17.10
N LEU A 70 -8.19 -8.43 -15.81
CA LEU A 70 -7.67 -9.33 -14.78
C LEU A 70 -8.15 -10.78 -15.00
N ASP A 71 -9.41 -10.98 -15.38
CA ASP A 71 -9.96 -12.30 -15.68
C ASP A 71 -9.24 -12.95 -16.87
N MET A 72 -9.02 -12.18 -17.93
CA MET A 72 -8.24 -12.62 -19.09
C MET A 72 -6.81 -13.03 -18.69
N VAL A 73 -6.17 -12.29 -17.78
CA VAL A 73 -4.83 -12.65 -17.29
C VAL A 73 -4.89 -13.94 -16.48
N GLU A 74 -5.87 -14.10 -15.59
CA GLU A 74 -6.07 -15.31 -14.78
C GLU A 74 -6.22 -16.56 -15.66
N GLU A 75 -6.94 -16.47 -16.78
CA GLU A 75 -7.12 -17.59 -17.72
C GLU A 75 -5.83 -18.03 -18.45
N ARG A 76 -4.85 -17.13 -18.57
CA ARG A 76 -3.67 -17.33 -19.42
C ARG A 76 -2.37 -17.48 -18.64
N ILE A 77 -2.34 -17.01 -17.39
CA ILE A 77 -1.13 -17.04 -16.56
C ILE A 77 -0.81 -18.47 -16.11
N GLY A 78 0.47 -18.82 -16.12
CA GLY A 78 0.92 -20.16 -15.73
C GLY A 78 2.43 -20.31 -15.81
N GLU A 79 2.91 -21.51 -15.50
CA GLU A 79 4.33 -21.87 -15.66
C GLU A 79 4.79 -21.65 -17.11
N GLY A 80 5.99 -21.09 -17.29
CA GLY A 80 6.56 -20.80 -18.59
C GLY A 80 6.15 -19.44 -19.19
N VAL A 81 5.07 -18.83 -18.71
CA VAL A 81 4.64 -17.49 -19.16
C VAL A 81 5.59 -16.43 -18.62
N THR A 82 6.08 -15.55 -19.49
CA THR A 82 6.87 -14.39 -19.08
C THR A 82 5.97 -13.23 -18.67
N THR A 83 6.45 -12.41 -17.74
CA THR A 83 5.71 -11.20 -17.34
C THR A 83 5.56 -10.20 -18.49
N ASN A 84 6.46 -10.22 -19.49
CA ASN A 84 6.30 -9.45 -20.73
C ASN A 84 5.15 -9.95 -21.62
N GLU A 85 4.82 -11.24 -21.63
CA GLU A 85 3.64 -11.73 -22.34
C GLU A 85 2.36 -11.20 -21.70
N ILE A 86 2.30 -11.21 -20.35
CA ILE A 86 1.19 -10.63 -19.58
C ILE A 86 1.02 -9.15 -19.91
N ASP A 87 2.10 -8.37 -19.89
CA ASP A 87 2.10 -6.96 -20.32
C ASP A 87 1.55 -6.78 -21.74
N GLY A 88 1.98 -7.64 -22.67
CA GLY A 88 1.50 -7.64 -24.04
C GLY A 88 0.00 -7.92 -24.17
N TRP A 89 -0.53 -8.87 -23.39
CA TRP A 89 -1.97 -9.16 -23.36
C TRP A 89 -2.76 -7.96 -22.83
N VAL A 90 -2.38 -7.44 -21.66
CA VAL A 90 -3.05 -6.30 -21.02
C VAL A 90 -3.00 -5.08 -21.93
N TYR A 91 -1.85 -4.76 -22.54
CA TYR A 91 -1.72 -3.64 -23.47
C TYR A 91 -2.69 -3.75 -24.64
N ARG A 92 -2.70 -4.89 -25.34
CA ARG A 92 -3.54 -5.07 -26.54
C ARG A 92 -5.02 -5.01 -26.19
N GLU A 93 -5.44 -5.69 -25.13
CA GLU A 93 -6.84 -5.75 -24.74
C GLU A 93 -7.35 -4.40 -24.21
N THR A 94 -6.50 -3.65 -23.49
CA THR A 94 -6.83 -2.28 -23.05
C THR A 94 -7.10 -1.37 -24.25
N LEU A 95 -6.21 -1.39 -25.26
CA LEU A 95 -6.39 -0.59 -26.47
C LEU A 95 -7.59 -1.03 -27.31
N ALA A 96 -7.86 -2.33 -27.40
CA ALA A 96 -9.00 -2.87 -28.13
C ALA A 96 -10.35 -2.39 -27.56
N ASN A 97 -10.39 -2.09 -26.25
CA ASN A 97 -11.56 -1.54 -25.57
C ASN A 97 -11.59 0.00 -25.54
N GLY A 98 -10.72 0.66 -26.31
CA GLY A 98 -10.67 2.13 -26.41
C GLY A 98 -10.12 2.83 -25.17
N ALA A 99 -9.46 2.09 -24.26
CA ALA A 99 -8.87 2.62 -23.05
C ALA A 99 -7.36 2.83 -23.18
N ILE A 100 -6.76 3.50 -22.19
CA ILE A 100 -5.32 3.72 -22.07
C ILE A 100 -4.77 2.93 -20.87
N PRO A 101 -3.66 2.18 -21.01
CA PRO A 101 -3.01 1.53 -19.88
C PRO A 101 -2.35 2.59 -18.97
N ALA A 102 -2.98 2.87 -17.82
CA ALA A 102 -2.60 3.99 -16.97
C ALA A 102 -1.16 3.92 -16.42
N PRO A 103 -0.56 2.75 -16.12
CA PRO A 103 0.83 2.68 -15.68
C PRO A 103 1.83 3.13 -16.76
N LEU A 104 1.49 3.03 -18.04
CA LEU A 104 2.42 3.31 -19.13
C LEU A 104 2.79 4.79 -19.16
N ASN A 105 4.08 5.09 -19.08
CA ASN A 105 4.64 6.43 -18.95
C ASN A 105 4.17 7.20 -17.71
N TYR A 106 3.66 6.49 -16.68
CA TYR A 106 3.22 7.11 -15.45
C TYR A 106 4.40 7.59 -14.58
N GLY A 107 4.25 8.80 -14.04
CA GLY A 107 5.20 9.45 -13.14
C GLY A 107 6.38 10.12 -13.84
N HIS A 108 7.11 10.96 -13.12
CA HIS A 108 8.22 11.76 -13.66
C HIS A 108 9.59 11.04 -13.62
N GLY A 109 9.57 9.73 -13.39
CA GLY A 109 10.75 8.95 -13.06
C GLY A 109 11.29 9.23 -11.65
N LYS A 110 11.41 8.19 -10.84
CA LYS A 110 12.00 8.27 -9.50
C LYS A 110 13.00 7.12 -9.31
N GLY A 111 13.96 7.31 -8.41
CA GLY A 111 15.04 6.34 -8.18
C GLY A 111 16.14 6.37 -9.26
N ARG A 112 16.95 5.31 -9.32
CA ARG A 112 18.20 5.29 -10.11
C ARG A 112 18.00 5.49 -11.61
N ARG A 113 16.86 5.06 -12.17
CA ARG A 113 16.58 5.15 -13.61
C ARG A 113 16.05 6.51 -14.07
N ARG A 114 15.50 7.34 -13.17
CA ARG A 114 14.85 8.63 -13.51
C ARG A 114 13.95 8.57 -14.75
N MET A 115 13.26 7.45 -14.94
CA MET A 115 12.42 7.17 -16.11
C MET A 115 10.99 6.87 -15.65
N PRO A 116 9.96 7.36 -16.37
CA PRO A 116 8.57 6.95 -16.15
C PRO A 116 8.40 5.42 -16.16
N PHE A 117 7.31 4.93 -15.58
CA PHE A 117 7.05 3.49 -15.58
C PHE A 117 6.89 2.98 -17.04
N PRO A 118 7.69 2.01 -17.50
CA PRO A 118 7.86 1.76 -18.92
C PRO A 118 6.88 0.73 -19.52
N LYS A 119 5.94 0.23 -18.72
CA LYS A 119 5.10 -0.92 -19.03
C LYS A 119 3.63 -0.64 -18.73
N SER A 120 2.75 -1.49 -19.24
CA SER A 120 1.29 -1.29 -19.20
C SER A 120 0.67 -1.85 -17.92
N VAL A 121 1.39 -2.74 -17.24
CA VAL A 121 0.95 -3.45 -16.04
C VAL A 121 2.15 -3.62 -15.09
N CYS A 122 1.90 -3.68 -13.77
CA CYS A 122 2.94 -4.13 -12.84
C CYS A 122 2.83 -5.64 -12.64
N SER A 123 3.97 -6.33 -12.60
CA SER A 123 4.06 -7.77 -12.33
C SER A 123 5.11 -8.02 -11.26
N SER A 124 4.68 -8.51 -10.11
CA SER A 124 5.49 -8.55 -8.89
C SER A 124 5.57 -10.00 -8.37
N PRO A 125 6.51 -10.81 -8.89
CA PRO A 125 6.69 -12.18 -8.43
C PRO A 125 7.42 -12.25 -7.09
N ASN A 126 7.00 -13.18 -6.22
CA ASN A 126 7.68 -13.59 -5.00
C ASN A 126 8.05 -12.43 -4.06
N ASN A 127 9.33 -12.07 -3.98
CA ASN A 127 9.85 -11.05 -3.07
C ASN A 127 9.70 -9.62 -3.62
N VAL A 128 9.19 -9.44 -4.84
CA VAL A 128 8.87 -8.13 -5.39
C VAL A 128 7.58 -7.62 -4.74
N ILE A 129 7.70 -6.57 -3.93
CA ILE A 129 6.59 -6.06 -3.11
C ILE A 129 5.48 -5.45 -3.97
N CYS A 130 5.84 -4.56 -4.88
CA CYS A 130 4.94 -3.90 -5.81
C CYS A 130 5.75 -3.25 -6.95
N HIS A 131 5.05 -2.78 -7.99
CA HIS A 131 5.63 -2.07 -9.14
C HIS A 131 6.77 -2.84 -9.84
N GLY A 132 6.72 -4.18 -9.81
CA GLY A 132 7.64 -4.98 -10.61
C GLY A 132 7.45 -4.68 -12.10
N ILE A 133 8.56 -4.46 -12.81
CA ILE A 133 8.55 -4.14 -14.24
C ILE A 133 8.56 -5.46 -15.02
N PRO A 134 7.53 -5.72 -15.86
CA PRO A 134 7.51 -6.84 -16.79
C PRO A 134 8.83 -7.06 -17.54
N ASN A 135 9.27 -8.31 -17.63
CA ASN A 135 10.52 -8.73 -18.26
C ASN A 135 10.40 -10.16 -18.86
N ASN A 136 11.48 -10.68 -19.43
CA ASN A 136 11.51 -11.98 -20.11
C ASN A 136 11.75 -13.18 -19.18
N GLN A 137 11.73 -13.00 -17.86
CA GLN A 137 11.79 -14.12 -16.92
C GLN A 137 10.43 -14.82 -16.92
N ALA A 138 10.44 -16.11 -17.26
CA ALA A 138 9.28 -16.97 -17.18
C ALA A 138 8.93 -17.28 -15.72
N LEU A 139 7.63 -17.34 -15.43
CA LEU A 139 7.09 -17.82 -14.16
C LEU A 139 7.40 -19.31 -14.00
N GLN A 140 7.71 -19.71 -12.76
CA GLN A 140 8.01 -21.08 -12.41
C GLN A 140 6.87 -21.70 -11.60
N SER A 141 6.78 -23.03 -11.65
CA SER A 141 5.84 -23.75 -10.78
C SER A 141 6.11 -23.42 -9.31
N GLY A 142 5.06 -23.01 -8.59
CA GLY A 142 5.14 -22.59 -7.19
C GLY A 142 5.41 -21.11 -6.95
N ASP A 143 5.66 -20.31 -7.99
CA ASP A 143 5.72 -18.87 -7.86
C ASP A 143 4.38 -18.29 -7.42
N ILE A 144 4.43 -17.25 -6.59
CA ILE A 144 3.31 -16.34 -6.38
C ILE A 144 3.58 -15.05 -7.13
N VAL A 145 2.56 -14.48 -7.77
CA VAL A 145 2.72 -13.25 -8.54
C VAL A 145 1.52 -12.33 -8.36
N ASN A 146 1.80 -11.07 -8.04
CA ASN A 146 0.80 -10.01 -8.08
C ASN A 146 0.81 -9.35 -9.46
N ILE A 147 -0.38 -9.21 -10.06
CA ILE A 147 -0.62 -8.45 -11.29
C ILE A 147 -1.49 -7.24 -10.93
N ASP A 148 -0.99 -6.04 -11.23
CA ASP A 148 -1.67 -4.77 -10.93
C ASP A 148 -2.02 -4.03 -12.23
N VAL A 149 -3.32 -4.00 -12.53
CA VAL A 149 -3.91 -3.44 -13.75
C VAL A 149 -4.65 -2.16 -13.42
N THR A 150 -4.46 -1.12 -14.25
CA THR A 150 -5.24 0.11 -14.19
C THR A 150 -5.49 0.60 -15.61
N CYS A 151 -6.74 0.91 -15.95
CA CYS A 151 -7.11 1.49 -17.24
C CYS A 151 -7.80 2.86 -17.08
N ASP A 152 -7.53 3.75 -18.02
CA ASP A 152 -8.17 5.07 -18.16
C ASP A 152 -9.12 5.03 -19.36
N LEU A 153 -10.41 5.31 -19.13
CA LEU A 153 -11.52 5.20 -20.09
C LEU A 153 -12.46 6.41 -19.98
#